data_AF-A0A7C2L5L5-F1
#
_entry.id   AF-A0A7C2L5L5-F1
#
_cell.length_a   1.000
_cell.length_b   1.000
_cell.length_c   1.000
_cell.angle_alpha   90.00
_cell.angle_beta   90.00
_cell.angle_gamma   90.00
#
_symmetry.space_group_name_H-M   'P 1'
#
loop_
_entity.id
_entity.type
_entity.pdbx_description
1 polymer ?
#
loop_
_entity_poly.entity_id
_entity_poly.type
_entity_poly.pdbx_seq_one_letter_code
_entity_poly.pdbx_strand_id
1 'polypeptide(L)'
;MPSTKWIGRGRAAEEYGLTMDQIDYAILLGLVRYKNLGGHGVIVSREDLERNLDAIKKLPARIWIYKSEAMKKYGLSRNQVELAMERGLVRFKVVKNPHYSKSTATLLVIPDIEANLDTIRSFPKYSEEERDRRRVYNERSKLRRKLEFYCPRCGTTVRPRRDSQAFEAVWRGFMSAEEALEKIVVAHYRHEHTDYDYDKENIDKWLKREEVEKVARGFKSFSELLSFYLEYRDEMDEFEREEYIFKLNTLRRMAIARAKEHYTEEAARLAEADGLIARKQRQPLTQEPEQPEQRRS
;
A
#
# COMPACT_ATOMS: atom_id res chain seq x y z
N MET A 1 -10.93 -49.00 -43.87
CA MET A 1 -11.88 -47.95 -43.41
C MET A 1 -11.27 -46.60 -43.72
N PRO A 2 -12.01 -45.62 -44.25
CA PRO A 2 -11.42 -44.35 -44.66
C PRO A 2 -10.96 -43.62 -43.41
N SER A 3 -9.63 -43.51 -43.21
CA SER A 3 -9.06 -42.84 -42.06
C SER A 3 -9.53 -41.40 -42.07
N THR A 4 -10.26 -40.98 -41.05
CA THR A 4 -10.63 -39.57 -40.90
C THR A 4 -9.35 -38.74 -40.95
N LYS A 5 -9.26 -37.82 -41.92
CA LYS A 5 -8.08 -36.96 -42.18
C LYS A 5 -7.61 -36.15 -40.95
N TRP A 6 -8.49 -36.03 -39.97
CA TRP A 6 -8.28 -35.33 -38.71
C TRP A 6 -8.46 -36.28 -37.53
N ILE A 7 -7.57 -36.18 -36.55
CA ILE A 7 -7.60 -36.97 -35.31
C ILE A 7 -7.60 -36.02 -34.11
N GLY A 8 -8.33 -36.36 -33.04
CA GLY A 8 -8.31 -35.61 -31.79
C GLY A 8 -6.92 -35.67 -31.14
N ARG A 9 -6.46 -34.54 -30.59
CA ARG A 9 -5.12 -34.42 -29.98
C ARG A 9 -4.82 -35.52 -28.95
N GLY A 10 -5.77 -35.83 -28.07
CA GLY A 10 -5.64 -36.90 -27.07
C GLY A 10 -5.47 -38.29 -27.69
N ARG A 11 -6.32 -38.61 -28.68
CA ARG A 11 -6.22 -39.89 -29.40
C ARG A 11 -4.93 -40.00 -30.20
N ALA A 12 -4.45 -38.89 -30.77
CA ALA A 12 -3.17 -38.86 -31.48
C ALA A 12 -1.98 -39.09 -30.53
N ALA A 13 -2.03 -38.56 -29.31
CA ALA A 13 -1.02 -38.83 -28.30
C ALA A 13 -0.95 -40.33 -27.97
N GLU A 14 -2.09 -40.96 -27.73
CA GLU A 14 -2.19 -42.40 -27.46
C GLU A 14 -1.75 -43.26 -28.65
N GLU A 15 -2.29 -43.01 -29.83
CA GLU A 15 -2.08 -43.85 -31.03
C GLU A 15 -0.62 -43.83 -31.51
N TYR A 16 0.05 -42.68 -31.41
CA TYR A 16 1.42 -42.49 -31.92
C TYR A 16 2.50 -42.54 -30.83
N GLY A 17 2.11 -42.79 -29.57
CA GLY A 17 3.04 -42.82 -28.44
C GLY A 17 3.72 -41.46 -28.21
N LEU A 18 2.95 -40.38 -28.32
CA LEU A 18 3.39 -39.00 -28.14
C LEU A 18 2.78 -38.41 -26.87
N THR A 19 3.41 -37.38 -26.32
CA THR A 19 2.81 -36.53 -25.30
C THR A 19 1.97 -35.43 -25.96
N MET A 20 0.97 -34.93 -25.23
CA MET A 20 0.17 -33.78 -25.68
C MET A 20 1.04 -32.55 -25.96
N ASP A 21 2.10 -32.36 -25.17
CA ASP A 21 3.05 -31.27 -25.30
C ASP A 21 3.93 -31.40 -26.56
N GLN A 22 4.33 -32.62 -26.95
CA GLN A 22 5.02 -32.85 -28.22
C GLN A 22 4.13 -32.49 -29.43
N ILE A 23 2.84 -32.84 -29.37
CA ILE A 23 1.89 -32.46 -30.44
C ILE A 23 1.67 -30.95 -30.45
N ASP A 24 1.47 -30.32 -29.29
CA ASP A 24 1.34 -28.86 -29.17
C ASP A 24 2.60 -28.15 -29.72
N TYR A 25 3.79 -28.69 -29.45
CA TYR A 25 5.02 -28.09 -29.96
C TYR A 25 5.19 -28.29 -31.46
N ALA A 26 4.82 -29.45 -32.00
CA ALA A 26 4.81 -29.69 -33.44
C ALA A 26 3.88 -28.71 -34.18
N ILE A 27 2.74 -28.37 -33.58
CA ILE A 27 1.84 -27.33 -34.08
C ILE A 27 2.55 -25.96 -34.07
N LEU A 28 3.20 -25.61 -32.95
CA LEU A 28 3.92 -24.34 -32.80
C LEU A 28 5.10 -24.18 -33.77
N LEU A 29 5.72 -25.29 -34.18
CA LEU A 29 6.78 -25.32 -35.19
C LEU A 29 6.24 -25.38 -36.63
N GLY A 30 4.92 -25.47 -36.81
CA GLY A 30 4.30 -25.59 -38.14
C GLY A 30 4.47 -26.96 -38.80
N LEU A 31 4.93 -27.97 -38.05
CA LEU A 31 5.11 -29.33 -38.56
C LEU A 31 3.78 -30.04 -38.81
N VAL A 32 2.75 -29.69 -38.03
CA VAL A 32 1.43 -30.33 -38.07
C VAL A 32 0.33 -29.28 -38.18
N ARG A 33 -0.51 -29.39 -39.20
CA ARG A 33 -1.73 -28.57 -39.32
C ARG A 33 -2.75 -28.99 -38.26
N TYR A 34 -3.45 -28.01 -37.71
CA TYR A 34 -4.45 -28.21 -36.67
C TYR A 34 -5.71 -27.40 -36.93
N LYS A 35 -6.81 -27.80 -36.28
CA LYS A 35 -8.02 -26.99 -36.14
C LYS A 35 -8.39 -26.91 -34.67
N ASN A 36 -8.62 -25.68 -34.20
CA ASN A 36 -9.16 -25.44 -32.87
C ASN A 36 -10.69 -25.43 -32.97
N LEU A 37 -11.35 -26.36 -32.27
CA LEU A 37 -12.81 -26.49 -32.23
C LEU A 37 -13.42 -25.78 -31.01
N GLY A 38 -12.67 -24.86 -30.38
CA GLY A 38 -13.09 -24.14 -29.18
C GLY A 38 -13.29 -25.09 -28.01
N GLY A 39 -14.50 -25.12 -27.44
CA GLY A 39 -14.86 -25.98 -26.31
C GLY A 39 -14.76 -27.49 -26.58
N HIS A 40 -14.66 -27.89 -27.85
CA HIS A 40 -14.56 -29.29 -28.26
C HIS A 40 -13.11 -29.78 -28.47
N GLY A 41 -12.12 -28.93 -28.15
CA GLY A 41 -10.70 -29.29 -28.16
C GLY A 41 -10.00 -29.05 -29.51
N VAL A 42 -8.84 -29.69 -29.67
CA VAL A 42 -7.98 -29.53 -30.85
C VAL A 42 -7.91 -30.84 -31.62
N ILE A 43 -8.08 -30.75 -32.94
CA ILE A 43 -7.84 -31.85 -33.89
C ILE A 43 -6.64 -31.52 -34.77
N VAL A 44 -5.88 -32.54 -35.17
CA VAL A 44 -4.64 -32.43 -35.93
C VAL A 44 -4.67 -33.29 -37.18
N SER A 45 -3.92 -32.89 -38.22
CA SER A 45 -3.82 -33.64 -39.47
C SER A 45 -3.06 -34.95 -39.25
N ARG A 46 -3.72 -36.08 -39.55
CA ARG A 46 -3.12 -37.42 -39.45
C ARG A 46 -1.92 -37.57 -40.40
N GLU A 47 -2.07 -37.08 -41.63
CA GLU A 47 -1.05 -37.09 -42.67
C GLU A 47 0.22 -36.33 -42.25
N ASP A 48 0.08 -35.12 -41.68
CA ASP A 48 1.24 -34.34 -41.22
C ASP A 48 1.91 -34.98 -39.99
N LEU A 49 1.14 -35.60 -39.10
CA LEU A 49 1.67 -36.35 -37.95
C LEU A 49 2.53 -37.52 -38.40
N GLU A 50 2.00 -38.35 -39.31
CA GLU A 50 2.70 -39.52 -39.84
C GLU A 50 3.97 -39.12 -40.58
N ARG A 51 3.89 -38.09 -41.43
CA ARG A 51 5.04 -37.57 -42.18
C ARG A 51 6.17 -37.06 -41.27
N ASN A 52 5.83 -36.46 -40.13
CA ASN A 52 6.79 -35.83 -39.23
C ASN A 52 7.04 -36.63 -37.94
N LEU A 53 6.56 -37.87 -37.83
CA LEU A 53 6.47 -38.60 -36.58
C LEU A 53 7.83 -38.71 -35.85
N ASP A 54 8.89 -39.06 -36.58
CA ASP A 54 10.23 -39.21 -36.01
C ASP A 54 10.81 -37.89 -35.50
N ALA A 55 10.51 -36.77 -36.17
CA ALA A 55 10.90 -35.45 -35.71
C ALA A 55 10.12 -35.07 -34.43
N ILE A 56 8.81 -35.36 -34.41
CA ILE A 56 7.93 -35.06 -33.27
C ILE A 56 8.32 -35.88 -32.03
N LYS A 57 8.69 -37.16 -32.20
CA LYS A 57 9.17 -38.01 -31.09
C LYS A 57 10.44 -37.48 -30.42
N LYS A 58 11.27 -36.73 -31.14
CA LYS A 58 12.48 -36.09 -30.59
C LYS A 58 12.21 -34.78 -29.87
N LEU A 59 10.98 -34.23 -29.98
CA LEU A 59 10.60 -33.00 -29.28
C LEU A 59 10.49 -33.25 -27.76
N PRO A 60 10.72 -32.21 -26.95
CA PRO A 60 10.58 -32.30 -25.50
C PRO A 60 9.17 -32.73 -25.07
N ALA A 61 9.11 -33.69 -24.14
CA ALA A 61 7.87 -34.23 -23.57
C ALA A 61 7.06 -33.23 -22.74
N ARG A 62 7.70 -32.13 -22.30
CA ARG A 62 7.06 -31.01 -21.61
C ARG A 62 7.58 -29.72 -22.18
N ILE A 63 6.68 -28.89 -22.69
CA ILE A 63 7.02 -27.59 -23.30
C ILE A 63 6.45 -26.41 -22.54
N TRP A 64 5.50 -26.62 -21.63
CA TRP A 64 4.89 -25.54 -20.86
C TRP A 64 5.38 -25.49 -19.41
N ILE A 65 5.69 -24.29 -18.94
CA ILE A 65 6.05 -24.00 -17.55
C ILE A 65 5.29 -22.76 -17.06
N TYR A 66 4.86 -22.74 -15.79
CA TYR A 66 4.23 -21.54 -15.25
C TYR A 66 5.23 -20.39 -15.15
N LYS A 67 4.78 -19.16 -15.43
CA LYS A 67 5.62 -17.94 -15.33
C LYS A 67 6.38 -17.85 -14.00
N SER A 68 5.71 -18.13 -12.88
CA SER A 68 6.32 -18.12 -11.54
C SER A 68 7.36 -19.23 -11.34
N GLU A 69 7.13 -20.41 -11.93
CA GLU A 69 8.06 -21.55 -11.88
C GLU A 69 9.28 -21.29 -12.78
N ALA A 70 9.07 -20.73 -13.97
CA ALA A 70 10.14 -20.31 -14.88
C ALA A 70 11.06 -19.27 -14.25
N MET A 71 10.50 -18.24 -13.61
CA MET A 71 11.28 -17.23 -12.88
C MET A 71 12.22 -17.87 -11.84
N LYS A 72 11.72 -18.84 -11.07
CA LYS A 72 12.52 -19.56 -10.07
C LYS A 72 13.58 -20.45 -10.72
N LYS A 73 13.17 -21.27 -11.69
CA LYS A 73 14.04 -22.26 -12.35
C LYS A 73 15.22 -21.59 -13.09
N TYR A 74 14.98 -20.49 -13.78
CA TYR A 74 15.97 -19.83 -14.64
C TYR A 74 16.62 -18.59 -14.01
N GLY A 75 16.22 -18.21 -12.80
CA GLY A 75 16.74 -17.06 -12.07
C GLY A 75 16.34 -15.71 -12.68
N LEU A 76 15.16 -15.63 -13.30
CA LEU A 76 14.69 -14.46 -14.04
C LEU A 76 13.76 -13.60 -13.18
N SER A 77 13.84 -12.28 -13.35
CA SER A 77 12.87 -11.37 -12.73
C SER A 77 11.55 -11.34 -13.49
N ARG A 78 10.51 -10.80 -12.84
CA ARG A 78 9.21 -10.60 -13.48
C ARG A 78 9.32 -9.72 -14.72
N ASN A 79 10.03 -8.59 -14.60
CA ASN A 79 10.23 -7.64 -15.70
C ASN A 79 10.98 -8.28 -16.88
N GLN A 80 12.02 -9.09 -16.63
CA GLN A 80 12.76 -9.78 -17.69
C GLN A 80 11.85 -10.73 -18.48
N VAL A 81 10.99 -11.47 -17.78
CA VAL A 81 10.03 -12.39 -18.41
C VAL A 81 8.94 -11.63 -19.17
N GLU A 82 8.45 -10.51 -18.64
CA GLU A 82 7.46 -9.65 -19.32
C GLU A 82 8.02 -9.07 -20.61
N LEU A 83 9.23 -8.49 -20.57
CA LEU A 83 9.91 -8.00 -21.77
C LEU A 83 10.18 -9.11 -22.79
N ALA A 84 10.49 -10.34 -22.34
CA ALA A 84 10.68 -11.47 -23.24
C ALA A 84 9.38 -11.87 -23.96
N MET A 85 8.24 -11.81 -23.26
CA MET A 85 6.93 -12.04 -23.86
C MET A 85 6.55 -10.93 -24.84
N GLU A 86 6.75 -9.66 -24.46
CA GLU A 86 6.43 -8.48 -25.28
C GLU A 86 7.27 -8.43 -26.56
N ARG A 87 8.55 -8.77 -26.48
CA ARG A 87 9.46 -8.83 -27.64
C ARG A 87 9.29 -10.10 -28.48
N GLY A 88 8.35 -10.98 -28.13
CA GLY A 88 8.10 -12.23 -28.85
C GLY A 88 9.23 -13.26 -28.75
N LEU A 89 10.16 -13.10 -27.79
CA LEU A 89 11.24 -14.07 -27.55
C LEU A 89 10.72 -15.35 -26.89
N VAL A 90 9.62 -15.25 -26.15
CA VAL A 90 8.99 -16.38 -25.46
C VAL A 90 7.51 -16.42 -25.78
N ARG A 91 7.07 -17.48 -26.44
CA ARG A 91 5.64 -17.74 -26.64
C ARG A 91 4.99 -18.10 -25.31
N PHE A 92 3.73 -17.69 -25.17
CA PHE A 92 2.98 -17.90 -23.95
C PHE A 92 1.51 -18.20 -24.24
N LYS A 93 0.83 -18.77 -23.25
CA LYS A 93 -0.64 -18.90 -23.24
C LYS A 93 -1.18 -18.58 -21.86
N VAL A 94 -2.40 -18.03 -21.84
CA VAL A 94 -3.12 -17.72 -20.60
C VAL A 94 -4.08 -18.85 -20.32
N VAL A 95 -4.01 -19.41 -19.12
CA VAL A 95 -4.87 -20.50 -18.64
C VAL A 95 -5.60 -20.08 -17.37
N LYS A 96 -6.67 -20.79 -17.00
CA LYS A 96 -7.29 -20.62 -15.69
C LYS A 96 -6.29 -21.02 -14.61
N ASN A 97 -6.20 -20.25 -13.54
CA ASN A 97 -5.30 -20.56 -12.44
C ASN A 97 -5.86 -21.78 -11.65
N PRO A 98 -5.07 -22.86 -11.49
CA PRO A 98 -5.53 -24.06 -10.80
C PRO A 98 -5.82 -23.82 -9.30
N HIS A 99 -5.22 -22.82 -8.68
CA HIS A 99 -5.39 -22.52 -7.26
C HIS A 99 -6.43 -21.43 -6.97
N TYR A 100 -6.77 -20.61 -7.96
CA TYR A 100 -7.65 -19.45 -7.78
C TYR A 100 -8.56 -19.29 -8.99
N SER A 101 -9.79 -19.81 -8.88
CA SER A 101 -10.77 -19.90 -9.98
C SER A 101 -11.10 -18.57 -10.66
N LYS A 102 -10.96 -17.43 -9.96
CA LYS A 102 -11.20 -16.07 -10.48
C LYS A 102 -9.98 -15.40 -11.10
N SER A 103 -8.85 -16.10 -11.19
CA SER A 103 -7.61 -15.55 -11.75
C SER A 103 -7.07 -16.41 -12.89
N THR A 104 -6.22 -15.79 -13.70
CA THR A 104 -5.51 -16.47 -14.78
C THR A 104 -4.05 -16.72 -14.40
N ALA A 105 -3.45 -17.72 -15.02
CA ALA A 105 -2.04 -18.02 -14.93
C ALA A 105 -1.43 -18.00 -16.34
N THR A 106 -0.17 -17.61 -16.44
CA THR A 106 0.57 -17.59 -17.71
C THR A 106 1.50 -18.79 -17.77
N LEU A 107 1.39 -19.58 -18.83
CA LEU A 107 2.33 -20.63 -19.19
C LEU A 107 3.25 -20.13 -20.30
N LEU A 108 4.54 -20.45 -20.19
CA LEU A 108 5.60 -20.07 -21.12
C LEU A 108 6.17 -21.31 -21.80
N VAL A 109 6.64 -21.15 -23.05
CA VAL A 109 7.31 -22.23 -23.79
C VAL A 109 8.75 -22.39 -23.28
N ILE A 110 9.07 -23.55 -22.71
CA ILE A 110 10.38 -23.88 -22.13
C ILE A 110 11.51 -23.73 -23.17
N PRO A 111 11.42 -24.35 -24.38
CA PRO A 111 12.46 -24.20 -25.40
C PRO A 111 12.76 -22.75 -25.79
N ASP A 112 11.74 -21.88 -25.84
CA ASP A 112 11.93 -20.47 -26.20
C ASP A 112 12.72 -19.73 -25.11
N ILE A 113 12.46 -20.03 -23.83
CA ILE A 113 13.24 -19.48 -22.70
C ILE A 113 14.68 -19.96 -22.78
N GLU A 114 14.90 -21.25 -23.02
CA GLU A 114 16.23 -21.84 -23.05
C GLU A 114 17.06 -21.31 -24.23
N ALA A 115 16.45 -21.19 -25.41
CA ALA A 115 17.10 -20.64 -26.60
C ALA A 115 17.44 -19.15 -26.46
N ASN A 116 16.67 -18.38 -25.70
CA ASN A 116 16.85 -16.94 -25.55
C ASN A 116 17.36 -16.54 -24.16
N LEU A 117 17.85 -17.48 -23.35
CA LEU A 117 18.08 -17.27 -21.92
C LEU A 117 19.05 -16.11 -21.65
N ASP A 118 20.15 -16.04 -22.40
CA ASP A 118 21.17 -14.99 -22.23
C ASP A 118 20.63 -13.62 -22.64
N THR A 119 19.88 -13.55 -23.74
CA THR A 119 19.17 -12.33 -24.16
C THR A 119 18.19 -11.87 -23.10
N ILE A 120 17.40 -12.78 -22.52
CA ILE A 120 16.42 -12.44 -21.47
C ILE A 120 17.13 -11.96 -20.20
N ARG A 121 18.27 -12.57 -19.84
CA ARG A 121 19.09 -12.15 -18.70
C ARG A 121 19.73 -10.78 -18.90
N SER A 122 19.99 -10.39 -20.15
CA SER A 122 20.51 -9.06 -20.47
C SER A 122 19.49 -7.93 -20.24
N PHE A 123 18.19 -8.26 -20.16
CA PHE A 123 17.17 -7.26 -19.88
C PHE A 123 17.25 -6.70 -18.46
N PRO A 124 16.81 -5.44 -18.25
CA PRO A 124 16.74 -4.85 -16.93
C PRO A 124 15.94 -5.71 -15.96
N LYS A 125 16.51 -5.97 -14.78
CA LYS A 125 15.84 -6.76 -13.73
C LYS A 125 14.55 -6.11 -13.23
N TYR A 126 14.48 -4.79 -13.28
CA TYR A 126 13.36 -3.99 -12.79
C TYR A 126 12.89 -3.05 -13.90
N SER A 127 11.57 -2.84 -14.00
CA SER A 127 11.03 -1.77 -14.83
C SER A 127 11.46 -0.40 -14.30
N GLU A 128 11.38 0.64 -15.12
CA GLU A 128 11.67 2.01 -14.66
C GLU A 128 10.78 2.42 -13.49
N GLU A 129 9.48 2.11 -13.57
CA GLU A 129 8.53 2.33 -12.47
C GLU A 129 8.91 1.58 -11.19
N GLU A 130 9.38 0.32 -11.29
CA GLU A 130 9.86 -0.42 -10.12
C GLU A 130 11.14 0.17 -9.55
N ARG A 131 12.06 0.64 -10.40
CA ARG A 131 13.30 1.30 -9.96
C ARG A 131 12.98 2.59 -9.22
N ASP A 132 12.04 3.39 -9.73
CA ASP A 132 11.65 4.65 -9.11
C ASP A 132 10.90 4.44 -7.80
N ARG A 133 9.97 3.47 -7.73
CA ARG A 133 9.35 3.08 -6.46
C ARG A 133 10.37 2.64 -5.42
N ARG A 134 11.37 1.85 -5.81
CA ARG A 134 12.47 1.43 -4.92
C ARG A 134 13.34 2.60 -4.49
N ARG A 135 13.64 3.53 -5.40
CA ARG A 135 14.42 4.74 -5.10
C ARG A 135 13.70 5.59 -4.06
N VAL A 136 12.43 5.92 -4.29
CA VAL A 136 11.58 6.68 -3.37
C VAL A 136 11.47 5.97 -2.02
N TYR A 137 11.26 4.65 -2.01
CA TYR A 137 11.21 3.87 -0.77
C TYR A 137 12.52 3.96 0.01
N ASN A 138 13.66 3.80 -0.66
CA ASN A 138 14.97 3.88 -0.05
C ASN A 138 15.27 5.29 0.50
N GLU A 139 14.94 6.34 -0.25
CA GLU A 139 15.09 7.73 0.18
C GLU A 139 14.22 8.03 1.40
N ARG A 140 12.95 7.62 1.38
CA ARG A 140 12.03 7.74 2.53
C ARG A 140 12.55 6.96 3.74
N SER A 141 13.10 5.76 3.53
CA SER A 141 13.69 4.95 4.60
C SER A 141 14.91 5.63 5.22
N LYS A 142 15.81 6.18 4.40
CA LYS A 142 16.96 6.97 4.87
C LYS A 142 16.52 8.20 5.66
N LEU A 143 15.50 8.91 5.18
CA LEU A 143 14.96 10.07 5.89
C LEU A 143 14.33 9.68 7.22
N ARG A 144 13.57 8.57 7.28
CA ARG A 144 13.02 8.06 8.54
C ARG A 144 14.13 7.80 9.55
N ARG A 145 15.22 7.16 9.12
CA ARG A 145 16.40 6.91 9.95
C ARG A 145 17.05 8.17 10.51
N LYS A 146 17.10 9.24 9.72
CA LYS A 146 17.60 10.55 10.18
C LYS A 146 16.71 11.22 11.22
N LEU A 147 15.43 10.85 11.26
CA LEU A 147 14.43 11.38 12.19
C LEU A 147 14.15 10.42 13.34
N GLU A 148 15.01 9.42 13.55
CA GLU A 148 14.96 8.54 14.72
C GLU A 148 15.68 9.22 15.88
N PHE A 149 15.18 9.02 17.10
CA PHE A 149 15.84 9.49 18.32
C PHE A 149 15.75 8.42 19.40
N TYR A 150 16.67 8.45 20.36
CA TYR A 150 16.61 7.59 21.53
C TYR A 150 15.78 8.26 22.62
N CYS A 151 14.74 7.59 23.09
CA CYS A 151 13.97 8.07 24.24
C CYS A 151 14.53 7.47 25.53
N PRO A 152 15.09 8.27 26.46
CA PRO A 152 15.67 7.77 27.71
C PRO A 152 14.62 7.21 28.68
N ARG A 153 13.36 7.66 28.58
CA ARG A 153 12.26 7.17 29.43
C ARG A 153 11.74 5.81 28.97
N CYS A 154 11.63 5.59 27.66
CA CYS A 154 11.26 4.27 27.11
C CYS A 154 12.44 3.29 27.05
N GLY A 155 13.68 3.78 27.05
CA GLY A 155 14.87 2.96 26.84
C GLY A 155 15.03 2.43 25.41
N THR A 156 14.36 3.02 24.41
CA THR A 156 14.33 2.52 23.03
C THR A 156 14.47 3.63 21.98
N THR A 157 14.92 3.27 20.78
CA THR A 157 14.94 4.17 19.62
C THR A 157 13.54 4.30 19.03
N VAL A 158 13.03 5.51 19.03
CA VAL A 158 11.72 5.87 18.49
C VAL A 158 11.88 6.29 17.03
N ARG A 159 11.01 5.74 16.18
CA ARG A 159 10.95 6.06 14.75
C ARG A 159 9.70 6.86 14.41
N PRO A 160 9.75 7.74 13.40
CA PRO A 160 8.54 8.41 12.93
C PRO A 160 7.50 7.38 12.46
N ARG A 161 6.27 7.48 12.95
CA ARG A 161 5.14 6.64 12.52
C ARG A 161 4.87 6.81 11.01
N ARG A 162 4.26 5.80 10.39
CA ARG A 162 4.01 5.79 8.93
C ARG A 162 3.23 7.00 8.44
N ASP A 163 2.28 7.44 9.25
CA ASP A 163 1.33 8.54 9.08
C ASP A 163 1.77 9.85 9.76
N SER A 164 3.03 9.95 10.19
CA SER A 164 3.55 11.19 10.79
C SER A 164 3.47 12.37 9.82
N GLN A 165 2.66 13.37 10.17
CA GLN A 165 2.53 14.61 9.38
C GLN A 165 3.86 15.38 9.31
N ALA A 166 4.64 15.39 10.40
CA ALA A 166 5.97 16.02 10.42
C ALA A 166 6.93 15.33 9.44
N PHE A 167 6.91 14.00 9.38
CA PHE A 167 7.70 13.25 8.40
C PHE A 167 7.31 13.60 6.96
N GLU A 168 6.02 13.63 6.63
CA GLU A 168 5.57 13.98 5.28
C GLU A 168 5.88 15.43 4.91
N ALA A 169 5.87 16.36 5.89
CA ALA A 169 6.25 17.75 5.66
C ALA A 169 7.72 17.87 5.23
N VAL A 170 8.64 17.14 5.88
CA VAL A 170 10.05 17.11 5.46
C VAL A 170 10.21 16.45 4.11
N TRP A 171 9.52 15.33 3.88
CA TRP A 171 9.58 14.61 2.61
C TRP A 171 9.14 15.50 1.43
N ARG A 172 8.17 16.38 1.65
CA ARG A 172 7.66 17.33 0.65
C ARG A 172 8.44 18.65 0.61
N GLY A 173 9.44 18.85 1.46
CA GLY A 173 10.25 20.07 1.52
C GLY A 173 9.57 21.27 2.19
N PHE A 174 8.48 21.07 2.93
CA PHE A 174 7.77 22.13 3.67
C PHE A 174 8.34 22.39 5.06
N MET A 175 9.26 21.54 5.54
CA MET A 175 9.80 21.57 6.90
C MET A 175 11.25 21.08 6.91
N SER A 176 12.08 21.64 7.78
CA SER A 176 13.45 21.14 7.99
C SER A 176 13.44 19.83 8.76
N ALA A 177 14.51 19.04 8.64
CA ALA A 177 14.64 17.79 9.39
C ALA A 177 14.70 18.03 10.91
N GLU A 178 15.34 19.12 11.35
CA GLU A 178 15.45 19.50 12.75
C GLU A 178 14.08 19.86 13.35
N GLU A 179 13.31 20.72 12.69
CA GLU A 179 11.97 21.10 13.15
C GLU A 179 11.03 19.88 13.22
N ALA A 180 11.13 18.98 12.25
CA ALA A 180 10.34 17.76 12.26
C ALA A 180 10.75 16.81 13.37
N LEU A 181 12.05 16.68 13.63
CA LEU A 181 12.56 15.86 14.73
C LEU A 181 12.02 16.38 16.07
N GLU A 182 12.08 17.69 16.33
CA GLU A 182 11.49 18.29 17.53
C GLU A 182 9.99 17.94 17.65
N LYS A 183 9.22 18.09 16.57
CA LYS A 183 7.78 17.74 16.58
C LYS A 183 7.55 16.26 16.81
N ILE A 184 8.41 15.39 16.29
CA ILE A 184 8.33 13.94 16.49
C ILE A 184 8.63 13.58 17.95
N VAL A 185 9.67 14.19 18.55
CA VAL A 185 10.01 14.02 19.97
C VAL A 185 8.84 14.47 20.84
N VAL A 186 8.35 15.69 20.64
CA VAL A 186 7.23 16.24 21.44
C VAL A 186 5.96 15.40 21.27
N ALA A 187 5.66 14.93 20.06
CA ALA A 187 4.53 14.05 19.84
C ALA A 187 4.69 12.71 20.59
N HIS A 188 5.86 12.07 20.54
CA HIS A 188 6.12 10.85 21.30
C HIS A 188 5.95 11.08 22.80
N TYR A 189 6.55 12.13 23.35
CA TYR A 189 6.45 12.46 24.78
C TYR A 189 5.00 12.73 25.20
N ARG A 190 4.23 13.46 24.38
CA ARG A 190 2.82 13.71 24.65
C ARG A 190 2.01 12.41 24.75
N HIS A 191 2.28 11.44 23.88
CA HIS A 191 1.49 10.21 23.84
C HIS A 191 1.95 9.15 24.85
N GLU A 192 3.25 9.07 25.12
CA GLU A 192 3.84 7.97 25.89
C GLU A 192 4.28 8.39 27.30
N HIS A 193 4.40 9.70 27.57
CA HIS A 193 4.97 10.25 28.80
C HIS A 193 4.12 11.34 29.46
N THR A 194 2.89 11.54 28.99
CA THR A 194 1.89 12.35 29.67
C THR A 194 0.53 11.64 29.65
N ASP A 195 -0.43 12.16 30.42
CA ASP A 195 -1.78 11.60 30.47
C ASP A 195 -2.66 12.04 29.28
N TYR A 196 -2.07 12.55 28.18
CA TYR A 196 -2.81 13.13 27.05
C TYR A 196 -3.87 12.18 26.49
N ASP A 197 -3.51 10.92 26.26
CA ASP A 197 -4.42 9.96 25.63
C ASP A 197 -5.58 9.56 26.55
N TYR A 198 -5.41 9.65 27.86
CA TYR A 198 -6.48 9.47 28.84
C TYR A 198 -7.34 10.73 28.94
N ASP A 199 -6.71 11.88 29.14
CA ASP A 199 -7.40 13.11 29.48
C ASP A 199 -8.07 13.79 28.30
N LYS A 200 -7.61 13.57 27.06
CA LYS A 200 -8.27 14.14 25.86
C LYS A 200 -9.71 13.65 25.67
N GLU A 201 -10.04 12.49 26.22
CA GLU A 201 -11.40 11.91 26.17
C GLU A 201 -12.32 12.51 27.24
N ASN A 202 -11.75 13.11 28.31
CA ASN A 202 -12.51 13.82 29.32
C ASN A 202 -12.81 15.26 28.85
N ILE A 203 -13.81 15.40 27.98
CA ILE A 203 -14.15 16.68 27.33
C ILE A 203 -14.46 17.78 28.35
N ASP A 204 -15.17 17.45 29.44
CA ASP A 204 -15.55 18.42 30.49
C ASP A 204 -14.35 18.97 31.26
N LYS A 205 -13.26 18.20 31.41
CA LYS A 205 -12.01 18.68 32.03
C LYS A 205 -11.45 19.92 31.31
N TRP A 206 -11.67 20.03 29.99
CA TRP A 206 -11.03 21.04 29.14
C TRP A 206 -11.93 22.22 28.76
N LEU A 207 -13.18 22.21 29.23
CA LEU A 207 -14.17 23.24 28.92
C LEU A 207 -14.57 23.98 30.19
N LYS A 208 -14.71 25.30 30.09
CA LYS A 208 -15.36 26.07 31.14
C LYS A 208 -16.87 26.06 30.91
N ARG A 209 -17.63 26.15 32.00
CA ARG A 209 -19.10 26.15 31.97
C ARG A 209 -19.65 27.23 31.03
N GLU A 210 -19.08 28.43 31.07
CA GLU A 210 -19.53 29.58 30.28
C GLU A 210 -19.39 29.32 28.77
N GLU A 211 -18.45 28.47 28.38
CA GLU A 211 -18.20 28.14 26.98
C GLU A 211 -19.16 27.09 26.46
N VAL A 212 -19.51 26.11 27.31
CA VAL A 212 -20.59 25.17 27.04
C VAL A 212 -21.89 25.93 26.86
N GLU A 213 -22.22 26.83 27.79
CA GLU A 213 -23.46 27.62 27.75
C GLU A 213 -23.53 28.55 26.52
N LYS A 214 -22.38 29.06 26.04
CA LYS A 214 -22.29 29.87 24.82
C LYS A 214 -22.62 29.06 23.55
N VAL A 215 -22.20 27.81 23.47
CA VAL A 215 -22.40 26.94 22.29
C VAL A 215 -23.75 26.20 22.37
N ALA A 216 -24.12 25.75 23.56
CA ALA A 216 -25.32 24.98 23.84
C ALA A 216 -26.05 25.59 25.05
N ARG A 217 -26.89 26.59 24.78
CA ARG A 217 -27.69 27.27 25.81
C ARG A 217 -28.53 26.26 26.59
N GLY A 218 -28.54 26.42 27.91
CA GLY A 218 -29.28 25.53 28.81
C GLY A 218 -28.48 24.34 29.34
N PHE A 219 -27.27 24.10 28.84
CA PHE A 219 -26.40 23.02 29.29
C PHE A 219 -25.19 23.56 30.06
N LYS A 220 -24.80 22.88 31.15
CA LYS A 220 -23.68 23.26 32.01
C LYS A 220 -22.40 22.47 31.72
N SER A 221 -22.53 21.34 31.03
CA SER A 221 -21.41 20.44 30.69
C SER A 221 -21.62 19.76 29.33
N PHE A 222 -20.53 19.30 28.72
CA PHE A 222 -20.58 18.44 27.54
C PHE A 222 -21.28 17.12 27.85
N SER A 223 -21.01 16.51 29.01
CA SER A 223 -21.66 15.24 29.39
C SER A 223 -23.18 15.39 29.49
N GLU A 224 -23.67 16.48 30.08
CA GLU A 224 -25.11 16.78 30.15
C GLU A 224 -25.73 16.94 28.75
N LEU A 225 -25.08 17.69 27.87
CA LEU A 225 -25.51 17.84 26.47
C LEU A 225 -25.53 16.49 25.72
N LEU A 226 -24.50 15.67 25.92
CA LEU A 226 -24.41 14.35 25.27
C LEU A 226 -25.48 13.40 25.79
N SER A 227 -25.72 13.36 27.10
CA SER A 227 -26.79 12.56 27.70
C SER A 227 -28.15 12.95 27.14
N PHE A 228 -28.46 14.25 27.10
CA PHE A 228 -29.69 14.76 26.51
C PHE A 228 -29.83 14.32 25.04
N TYR A 229 -28.79 14.52 24.22
CA TYR A 229 -28.84 14.11 22.82
C TYR A 229 -29.10 12.61 22.67
N LEU A 230 -28.42 11.77 23.44
CA LEU A 230 -28.60 10.31 23.36
C LEU A 230 -29.99 9.84 23.79
N GLU A 231 -30.59 10.52 24.76
CA GLU A 231 -31.94 10.22 25.25
C GLU A 231 -33.02 10.61 24.23
N TYR A 232 -32.91 11.78 23.60
CA TYR A 232 -33.97 12.35 22.77
C TYR A 232 -33.73 12.26 21.25
N ARG A 233 -32.59 11.74 20.77
CA ARG A 233 -32.25 11.72 19.33
C ARG A 233 -33.26 11.02 18.42
N ASP A 234 -34.00 10.05 18.94
CA ASP A 234 -34.96 9.25 18.18
C ASP A 234 -36.31 9.98 18.05
N GLU A 235 -36.54 11.00 18.89
CA GLU A 235 -37.70 11.90 18.85
C GLU A 235 -37.44 13.19 18.05
N MET A 236 -36.16 13.53 17.85
CA MET A 236 -35.72 14.70 17.06
C MET A 236 -35.95 14.50 15.56
N ASP A 237 -36.19 15.59 14.84
CA ASP A 237 -36.09 15.57 13.39
C ASP A 237 -34.62 15.57 12.89
N GLU A 238 -34.42 15.51 11.57
CA GLU A 238 -33.07 15.51 11.00
C GLU A 238 -32.30 16.80 11.28
N PHE A 239 -32.98 17.94 11.20
CA PHE A 239 -32.37 19.26 11.39
C PHE A 239 -31.93 19.46 12.84
N GLU A 240 -32.78 19.09 13.81
CA GLU A 240 -32.47 19.12 15.23
C GLU A 240 -31.27 18.22 15.56
N ARG A 241 -31.25 16.99 15.02
CA ARG A 241 -30.10 16.09 15.21
C ARG A 241 -28.81 16.70 14.69
N GLU A 242 -28.81 17.29 13.49
CA GLU A 242 -27.63 17.95 12.93
C GLU A 242 -27.15 19.10 13.80
N GLU A 243 -28.07 19.91 14.34
CA GLU A 243 -27.74 21.03 15.21
C GLU A 243 -27.04 20.57 16.50
N TYR A 244 -27.57 19.53 17.16
CA TYR A 244 -26.96 18.97 18.37
C TYR A 244 -25.62 18.29 18.10
N ILE A 245 -25.50 17.54 16.99
CA ILE A 245 -24.23 16.96 16.55
C ILE A 245 -23.20 18.06 16.30
N PHE A 246 -23.60 19.17 15.66
CA PHE A 246 -22.71 20.31 15.44
C PHE A 246 -22.21 20.93 16.75
N LYS A 247 -23.10 21.14 17.73
CA LYS A 247 -22.74 21.65 19.06
C LYS A 247 -21.77 20.72 19.78
N LEU A 248 -22.07 19.42 19.82
CA LEU A 248 -21.22 18.38 20.41
C LEU A 248 -19.82 18.35 19.76
N ASN A 249 -19.76 18.37 18.44
CA ASN A 249 -18.49 18.36 17.69
C ASN A 249 -17.69 19.65 17.91
N THR A 250 -18.36 20.79 18.02
CA THR A 250 -17.71 22.08 18.31
C THR A 250 -17.03 22.05 19.68
N LEU A 251 -17.76 21.65 20.72
CA LEU A 251 -17.22 21.54 22.08
C LEU A 251 -16.09 20.50 22.16
N ARG A 252 -16.27 19.32 21.55
CA ARG A 252 -15.24 18.28 21.47
C ARG A 252 -13.97 18.80 20.80
N ARG A 253 -14.08 19.52 19.69
CA ARG A 253 -12.92 20.10 18.98
C ARG A 253 -12.18 21.12 19.86
N MET A 254 -12.91 21.98 20.57
CA MET A 254 -12.32 22.95 21.50
C MET A 254 -11.56 22.25 22.63
N ALA A 255 -12.17 21.24 23.26
CA ALA A 255 -11.56 20.46 24.33
C ALA A 255 -10.28 19.74 23.87
N ILE A 256 -10.35 19.01 22.75
CA ILE A 256 -9.20 18.29 22.20
C ILE A 256 -8.06 19.25 21.84
N ALA A 257 -8.37 20.43 21.30
CA ALA A 257 -7.36 21.43 20.98
C ALA A 257 -6.60 21.90 22.23
N ARG A 258 -7.32 22.15 23.33
CA ARG A 258 -6.73 22.56 24.62
C ARG A 258 -5.93 21.47 25.29
N ALA A 259 -6.48 20.26 25.35
CA ALA A 259 -5.75 19.11 25.84
C ALA A 259 -4.44 18.95 25.07
N LYS A 260 -4.50 19.04 23.74
CA LYS A 260 -3.33 18.95 22.87
C LYS A 260 -2.33 20.07 23.16
N GLU A 261 -2.77 21.32 23.31
CA GLU A 261 -1.91 22.45 23.63
C GLU A 261 -1.20 22.25 24.97
N HIS A 262 -1.96 22.01 26.04
CA HIS A 262 -1.45 21.78 27.39
C HIS A 262 -0.38 20.67 27.43
N TYR A 263 -0.71 19.49 26.91
CA TYR A 263 0.25 18.37 26.95
C TYR A 263 1.36 18.50 25.92
N THR A 264 1.22 19.33 24.89
CA THR A 264 2.34 19.66 24.00
C THR A 264 3.37 20.51 24.75
N GLU A 265 2.93 21.47 25.57
CA GLU A 265 3.83 22.25 26.44
C GLU A 265 4.49 21.38 27.51
N GLU A 266 3.73 20.51 28.16
CA GLU A 266 4.28 19.57 29.14
C GLU A 266 5.28 18.61 28.51
N ALA A 267 4.94 18.00 27.37
CA ALA A 267 5.81 17.11 26.62
C ALA A 267 7.10 17.82 26.17
N ALA A 268 7.01 19.07 25.71
CA ALA A 268 8.17 19.86 25.36
C ALA A 268 9.08 20.08 26.57
N ARG A 269 8.51 20.44 27.74
CA ARG A 269 9.29 20.60 28.98
C ARG A 269 10.00 19.31 29.39
N LEU A 270 9.33 18.16 29.28
CA LEU A 270 9.93 16.86 29.58
C LEU A 270 11.07 16.51 28.60
N ALA A 271 10.86 16.76 27.30
CA ALA A 271 11.89 16.54 26.29
C ALA A 271 13.09 17.48 26.43
N GLU A 272 12.86 18.74 26.83
CA GLU A 272 13.93 19.70 27.17
C GLU A 272 14.72 19.22 28.39
N ALA A 273 14.04 18.75 29.44
CA ALA A 273 14.69 18.22 30.65
C ALA A 273 15.57 17.00 30.36
N ASP A 274 15.19 16.19 29.37
CA ASP A 274 15.94 15.03 28.91
C ASP A 274 17.01 15.39 27.85
N GLY A 275 17.17 16.67 27.51
CA GLY A 275 18.18 17.17 26.58
C GLY A 275 17.93 16.82 25.10
N LEU A 276 16.69 16.46 24.73
CA LEU A 276 16.35 16.03 23.37
C LEU A 276 15.99 17.19 22.44
N ILE A 277 15.58 18.33 23.00
CA ILE A 277 15.25 19.54 22.23
C ILE A 277 15.87 20.77 22.91
N ALA A 278 16.21 21.79 22.12
CA ALA A 278 16.79 23.01 22.64
C ALA A 278 15.73 23.84 23.37
N ARG A 279 16.11 24.42 24.51
CA ARG A 279 15.22 25.30 25.28
C ARG A 279 14.87 26.53 24.43
N LYS A 280 13.60 26.70 24.09
CA LYS A 280 13.16 27.94 23.45
C LYS A 280 13.33 29.08 24.45
N GLN A 281 14.16 30.06 24.13
CA GLN A 281 14.18 31.32 24.87
C GLN A 281 12.80 31.94 24.73
N ARG A 282 11.97 31.88 25.79
CA ARG A 282 10.68 32.57 25.82
C ARG A 282 10.98 34.08 25.76
N GLN A 283 10.76 34.71 24.61
CA GLN A 283 10.64 36.16 24.56
C GLN A 283 9.42 36.52 25.44
N PRO A 284 9.54 37.44 26.40
CA PRO A 284 8.38 37.93 27.13
C PRO A 284 7.41 38.55 26.12
N LEU A 285 6.12 38.23 26.24
CA LEU A 285 5.06 39.00 25.60
C LEU A 285 5.24 40.46 26.03
N THR A 286 5.63 41.29 25.08
CA THR A 286 5.69 42.76 25.23
C THR A 286 4.41 43.25 25.87
N GLN A 287 4.57 43.98 26.97
CA GLN A 287 3.51 44.65 27.71
C GLN A 287 2.64 45.48 26.77
N GLU A 288 1.34 45.48 27.05
CA GLU A 288 0.32 46.29 26.39
C GLU A 288 0.76 47.76 26.26
N PRO A 289 0.49 48.43 25.13
CA PRO A 289 0.71 49.86 25.04
C PRO A 289 -0.24 50.59 26.00
N GLU A 290 0.35 51.41 26.88
CA GLU A 290 -0.33 52.36 27.75
C GLU A 290 -1.39 53.17 26.96
N GLN A 291 -2.60 53.23 27.51
CA GLN A 291 -3.64 54.13 27.03
C GLN A 291 -3.19 55.59 27.18
N PRO A 292 -3.31 56.45 26.16
CA PRO A 292 -3.12 57.87 26.35
C PRO A 292 -4.32 58.45 27.10
N GLU A 293 -4.01 59.08 28.24
CA GLU A 293 -4.89 59.91 29.03
C GLU A 293 -5.66 60.94 28.19
N GLN A 294 -6.89 61.12 28.63
CA GLN A 294 -7.75 62.27 28.36
C GLN A 294 -6.97 63.59 28.45
N ARG A 295 -7.00 64.39 27.38
CA ARG A 295 -6.83 65.84 27.51
C ARG A 295 -8.09 66.55 27.03
N ARG A 296 -8.72 67.18 28.01
CA ARG A 296 -9.74 68.21 27.93
C ARG A 296 -9.37 69.27 26.90
N SER A 297 -10.33 69.68 26.08
CA SER A 297 -10.61 71.05 25.67
C SER A 297 -12.06 71.12 25.22
#